data_AF-A0A966QAI5-F1
#
_entry.id   AF-A0A966QAI5-F1
#
_cell.length_a   1.000
_cell.length_b   1.000
_cell.length_c   1.000
_cell.angle_alpha   90.00
_cell.angle_beta   90.00
_cell.angle_gamma   90.00
#
_symmetry.space_group_name_H-M   'P 1'
#
loop_
_entity.id
_entity.type
_entity.pdbx_description
1 polymer ?
#
loop_
_entity_poly.entity_id
_entity_poly.type
_entity_poly.pdbx_seq_one_letter_code
_entity_poly.pdbx_strand_id
1 'polypeptide(L)' 'MSREQLTAFLLRMQGDDSLKQQVLAASTADDVAQIALKLGFEFSGDELLRASGQRFDRVTVRKNDIPGEYN' A
#
# COMPACT_ATOMS: atom_id res chain seq x y z
N MET A 1 13.18 9.97 -10.70
CA MET A 1 11.80 10.48 -10.67
C MET A 1 10.89 9.70 -9.70
N SER A 2 11.23 8.49 -9.24
CA SER A 2 10.31 7.65 -8.44
C SER A 2 10.33 7.88 -6.91
N ARG A 3 11.45 8.34 -6.32
CA ARG A 3 11.58 8.55 -4.86
C ARG A 3 10.70 9.66 -4.29
N GLU A 4 10.44 10.69 -5.09
CA GLU A 4 9.66 11.87 -4.69
C GLU A 4 8.17 11.52 -4.60
N GLN A 5 7.66 10.77 -5.60
CA GLN A 5 6.28 10.26 -5.63
C GLN A 5 5.98 9.34 -4.44
N LEU A 6 6.89 8.40 -4.13
CA LEU A 6 6.76 7.52 -2.98
C LEU A 6 6.70 8.31 -1.66
N THR A 7 7.59 9.30 -1.49
CA THR A 7 7.61 10.12 -0.26
C THR A 7 6.34 10.94 -0.11
N ALA A 8 5.86 11.54 -1.19
CA ALA A 8 4.62 12.29 -1.22
C ALA A 8 3.40 11.40 -0.92
N PHE A 9 3.38 10.16 -1.42
CA PHE A 9 2.36 9.17 -1.10
C PHE A 9 2.37 8.79 0.39
N LEU A 10 3.54 8.55 0.99
CA LEU A 10 3.65 8.23 2.41
C LEU A 10 3.19 9.38 3.30
N LEU A 11 3.56 10.62 2.96
CA LEU A 11 3.08 11.83 3.63
C LEU A 11 1.56 11.96 3.53
N ARG A 12 0.99 11.71 2.35
CA ARG A 12 -0.46 11.72 2.15
C ARG A 12 -1.16 10.65 2.98
N MET A 13 -0.63 9.43 2.99
CA MET A 13 -1.18 8.30 3.75
C MET A 13 -1.18 8.56 5.26
N GLN A 14 -0.23 9.34 5.78
CA GLN A 14 -0.22 9.71 7.21
C GLN A 14 -1.35 10.66 7.60
N GLY A 15 -1.82 11.51 6.68
CA GLY A 15 -2.90 12.48 6.93
C GLY A 15 -4.27 12.05 6.41
N ASP A 16 -4.35 10.92 5.72
CA ASP A 16 -5.55 10.48 5.00
C ASP A 16 -5.91 9.04 5.45
N ASP A 17 -6.78 8.93 6.46
CA ASP A 17 -7.20 7.65 7.03
C ASP A 17 -7.88 6.75 6.00
N SER A 18 -8.59 7.33 5.02
CA SER A 18 -9.21 6.57 3.92
C SER A 18 -8.16 5.91 3.04
N LEU A 19 -7.09 6.65 2.70
CA LEU A 19 -5.95 6.09 1.98
C LEU A 19 -5.27 4.99 2.79
N LYS A 20 -5.07 5.22 4.09
CA LYS A 20 -4.49 4.22 4.98
C LYS A 20 -5.31 2.94 5.04
N GLN A 21 -6.64 3.03 5.13
CA GLN A 21 -7.52 1.85 5.10
C GLN A 21 -7.41 1.09 3.76
N GLN A 22 -7.34 1.80 2.63
CA GLN A 22 -7.13 1.16 1.32
C GLN A 22 -5.78 0.45 1.22
N VAL A 23 -4.70 1.07 1.73
CA VAL A 23 -3.36 0.46 1.76
C VAL A 23 -3.30 -0.71 2.75
N LEU A 24 -4.06 -0.66 3.84
CA LEU A 24 -4.16 -1.79 4.79
C LEU A 24 -5.01 -2.95 4.23
N ALA A 25 -6.00 -2.65 3.40
CA ALA A 25 -6.79 -3.65 2.67
C ALA A 25 -6.00 -4.26 1.49
N ALA A 26 -4.99 -3.56 0.98
CA ALA A 26 -4.11 -4.07 -0.06
C ALA A 26 -3.32 -5.29 0.44
N SER A 27 -3.37 -6.36 -0.35
CA SER A 27 -2.69 -7.61 -0.03
C SER A 27 -1.22 -7.59 -0.44
N THR A 28 -0.87 -6.85 -1.50
CA THR A 28 0.48 -6.86 -2.06
C THR A 28 1.01 -5.45 -2.27
N ALA A 29 2.34 -5.33 -2.40
CA ALA A 29 2.96 -4.07 -2.77
C ALA A 29 2.52 -3.60 -4.18
N ASP A 30 2.10 -4.52 -5.05
CA ASP A 30 1.52 -4.20 -6.36
C ASP A 30 0.13 -3.56 -6.21
N ASP A 31 -0.75 -4.10 -5.35
CA ASP A 31 -2.03 -3.47 -5.02
C ASP A 31 -1.84 -2.04 -4.47
N VAL A 32 -0.87 -1.83 -3.59
CA VAL A 32 -0.57 -0.50 -3.07
C VAL A 32 -0.07 0.44 -4.18
N ALA A 33 0.75 -0.05 -5.11
CA ALA A 33 1.18 0.70 -6.27
C ALA A 33 0.01 1.05 -7.19
N GLN A 34 -0.98 0.17 -7.37
CA GLN A 34 -2.20 0.46 -8.12
C GLN A 34 -3.07 1.54 -7.44
N ILE A 35 -3.21 1.50 -6.12
CA ILE A 35 -3.92 2.53 -5.35
C ILE A 35 -3.23 3.88 -5.51
N ALA A 36 -1.91 3.89 -5.39
CA ALA A 36 -1.09 5.08 -5.59
C ALA A 36 -1.19 5.63 -7.01
N LEU A 37 -1.17 4.75 -8.02
CA LEU A 37 -1.32 5.12 -9.43
C LEU A 37 -2.65 5.82 -9.70
N LYS A 38 -3.74 5.34 -9.09
CA LYS A 38 -5.07 5.99 -9.17
C LYS A 38 -5.10 7.40 -8.57
N LEU A 39 -4.20 7.69 -7.64
CA LEU A 39 -4.05 8.98 -6.99
C LEU A 39 -3.04 9.89 -7.71
N GLY A 40 -2.42 9.42 -8.81
CA GLY A 40 -1.41 10.15 -9.57
C GLY A 40 0.04 9.93 -9.09
N PHE A 41 0.25 9.00 -8.17
CA PHE A 41 1.58 8.61 -7.72
C PHE A 41 2.09 7.42 -8.53
N GLU A 42 3.16 7.65 -9.29
CA GLU A 42 3.84 6.63 -10.09
C GLU A 42 5.04 6.08 -9.32
N PHE A 43 4.87 4.91 -8.71
CA PHE A 43 5.97 4.12 -8.16
C PHE A 43 5.66 2.62 -8.31
N SER A 44 6.70 1.81 -8.34
CA SER A 44 6.56 0.36 -8.39
C SER A 44 6.45 -0.26 -7.01
N GLY A 45 5.75 -1.39 -6.90
CA GLY A 45 5.68 -2.19 -5.67
C GLY A 45 7.07 -2.54 -5.13
N ASP A 46 8.05 -2.80 -5.99
CA ASP A 46 9.46 -3.02 -5.62
C ASP A 46 10.10 -1.84 -4.88
N GLU A 47 9.76 -0.60 -5.26
CA GLU A 47 10.26 0.59 -4.56
C GLU A 47 9.60 0.77 -3.21
N LEU A 48 8.31 0.44 -3.11
CA LEU A 48 7.62 0.37 -1.83
C LEU A 48 8.25 -0.70 -0.94
N LEU A 49 8.56 -1.88 -1.47
CA LEU A 49 9.23 -2.96 -0.75
C LEU A 49 10.64 -2.55 -0.29
N ARG A 50 11.39 -1.83 -1.12
CA ARG A 50 12.71 -1.30 -0.77
C ARG A 50 12.63 -0.21 0.30
N ALA A 51 11.63 0.65 0.25
CA ALA A 51 11.42 1.71 1.25
C ALA A 51 10.86 1.18 2.57
N SER A 52 9.99 0.17 2.51
CA SER A 52 9.45 -0.51 3.70
C SER A 52 10.43 -1.51 4.31
N GLY A 53 11.54 -1.80 3.62
CA GLY A 53 12.71 -2.46 4.18
C GLY A 53 12.42 -3.88 4.71
N GLN A 54 12.71 -4.89 3.90
CA GLN A 54 13.25 -6.15 4.41
C GLN A 54 12.28 -7.11 5.14
N ARG A 55 10.98 -6.80 5.34
CA ARG A 55 10.04 -7.71 6.05
C ARG A 55 8.62 -7.82 5.47
N PHE A 56 8.44 -7.73 4.15
CA PHE A 56 7.19 -8.21 3.53
C PHE A 56 7.17 -9.72 3.30
N ASP A 57 8.21 -10.46 3.72
CA ASP A 57 8.21 -11.93 3.79
C ASP A 57 7.12 -12.48 4.75
N ARG A 58 6.58 -11.62 5.63
CA ARG A 58 5.57 -11.98 6.63
C ARG A 58 4.19 -11.38 6.41
N VAL A 59 3.97 -10.62 5.33
CA VAL A 59 2.60 -10.49 4.78
C VAL A 59 2.40 -11.74 3.94
N THR A 60 2.32 -12.88 4.62
CA THR A 60 1.37 -13.89 4.19
C THR A 60 0.08 -13.11 4.06
N VAL A 61 -0.28 -12.75 2.83
CA VAL A 61 -1.66 -12.55 2.45
C VAL A 61 -2.30 -13.85 2.86
N ARG A 62 -2.75 -13.93 4.12
CA ARG A 62 -3.67 -14.96 4.54
C ARG A 62 -4.82 -14.71 3.61
N LYS A 63 -4.88 -15.55 2.57
CA LYS A 63 -6.04 -15.72 1.71
C LYS A 63 -7.25 -15.50 2.60
N ASN A 64 -7.87 -14.35 2.44
CA ASN A 64 -9.28 -14.15 2.65
C ASN A 64 -9.90 -15.07 3.70
N ASP A 65 -9.67 -14.79 4.98
CA ASP A 65 -10.59 -15.22 6.03
C ASP A 65 -11.34 -13.97 6.48
N ILE A 66 -12.25 -13.52 5.61
CA ILE A 66 -13.36 -12.67 6.03
C ILE A 66 -14.54 -13.61 6.32
N PRO A 67 -14.84 -13.87 7.60
CA PRO A 67 -16.22 -13.96 8.07
C PRO A 67 -16.49 -12.66 8.85
N GLY A 68 -16.54 -11.55 8.12
CA GLY A 68 -16.97 -10.28 8.66
C GLY A 68 -18.26 -9.88 7.97
N GLU A 69 -19.38 -10.45 8.43
CA GLU A 69 -20.69 -9.85 8.23
C GLU A 69 -20.60 -8.38 8.67
N TYR A 70 -20.74 -7.47 7.72
CA TYR A 70 -21.07 -6.09 8.02
C TYR A 70 -22.59 -6.03 8.14
N ASN A 71 -23.04 -5.81 9.37
CA ASN A 71 -24.44 -5.63 9.77
C ASN A 71 -25.04 -4.34 9.17
#